data_AF-A0A9X3BZ42-F1
#
_entry.id   AF-A0A9X3BZ42-F1
#
_cell.length_a   1.000
_cell.length_b   1.000
_cell.length_c   1.000
_cell.angle_alpha   90.00
_cell.angle_beta   90.00
_cell.angle_gamma   90.00
#
_symmetry.space_group_name_H-M   'P 1'
#
loop_
_entity.id
_entity.type
_entity.pdbx_description
1 polymer ?
#
loop_
_entity_poly.entity_id
_entity_poly.type
_entity_poly.pdbx_seq_one_letter_code
_entity_poly.pdbx_strand_id
1 'polypeptide(L)' 'RRGRSAGASRGRGAIDREQSAAIRDWARRNGHNVSTRGRIPADVIDAFHAAT' A
#
# COMPACT_ATOMS: atom_id res chain seq x y z
N ARG A 1 13.68 -16.55 -15.45
CA ARG A 1 12.56 -16.68 -14.48
C ARG A 1 12.26 -15.31 -13.90
N ARG A 2 10.98 -14.87 -13.97
CA ARG A 2 10.33 -13.72 -13.27
C ARG A 2 10.94 -12.31 -13.54
N GLY A 3 10.17 -11.27 -13.87
CA GLY A 3 8.73 -11.09 -13.73
C GLY A 3 8.19 -9.97 -14.63
N ARG A 4 7.05 -10.29 -15.22
CA ARG A 4 6.03 -9.38 -15.73
C ARG A 4 5.61 -8.39 -14.65
N SER A 5 5.53 -7.10 -14.99
CA SER A 5 4.65 -6.10 -14.35
C SER A 5 4.63 -4.87 -15.27
N ALA A 6 3.85 -4.92 -16.35
CA ALA A 6 2.45 -4.47 -16.38
C ALA A 6 2.38 -2.94 -16.37
N GLY A 7 1.97 -2.41 -17.52
CA GLY A 7 1.91 -1.00 -17.83
C GLY A 7 1.08 -0.20 -16.83
N ALA A 8 1.51 1.05 -16.68
CA ALA A 8 0.77 2.08 -15.98
C ALA A 8 -0.67 2.18 -16.52
N SER A 9 -1.62 1.66 -15.75
CA SER A 9 -3.03 1.98 -15.84
C SER A 9 -3.24 3.39 -15.26
N ARG A 10 -3.00 4.39 -16.10
CA ARG A 10 -2.89 5.84 -15.77
C ARG A 10 -4.13 6.51 -15.13
N GLY A 11 -5.18 5.77 -14.77
CA GLY A 11 -6.39 6.31 -14.12
C GLY A 11 -6.69 5.74 -12.73
N ARG A 12 -6.59 4.41 -12.55
CA ARG A 12 -6.88 3.75 -11.25
C ARG A 12 -5.70 3.76 -10.28
N GLY A 13 -4.48 3.90 -10.79
CA GLY A 13 -3.29 3.89 -9.96
C GLY A 13 -3.10 5.14 -9.10
N ALA A 14 -3.73 6.28 -9.42
CA ALA A 14 -3.60 7.50 -8.61
C ALA A 14 -4.34 7.38 -7.27
N ILE A 15 -5.59 6.93 -7.31
CA ILE A 15 -6.41 6.66 -6.12
C ILE A 15 -5.75 5.58 -5.25
N ASP A 16 -5.25 4.52 -5.88
CA ASP A 16 -4.51 3.44 -5.20
C ASP A 16 -3.22 3.96 -4.53
N ARG A 17 -2.54 4.96 -5.12
CA ARG A 17 -1.35 5.60 -4.54
C ARG A 17 -1.69 6.46 -3.32
N GLU A 18 -2.80 7.20 -3.35
CA GLU A 18 -3.23 8.01 -2.20
C GLU A 18 -3.65 7.11 -1.02
N GLN A 19 -4.45 6.08 -1.28
CA GLN A 19 -4.83 5.09 -0.25
C GLN A 19 -3.59 4.41 0.33
N SER A 20 -2.66 3.98 -0.54
CA SER A 20 -1.40 3.39 -0.06
C SER A 20 -0.45 4.41 0.59
N ALA A 21 -0.61 5.72 0.39
CA ALA A 21 0.11 6.71 1.19
C ALA A 21 -0.48 6.81 2.60
N ALA A 22 -1.81 6.87 2.72
CA ALA A 22 -2.52 6.95 3.99
C ALA A 22 -2.26 5.72 4.88
N ILE A 23 -2.42 4.51 4.34
CA ILE A 23 -2.18 3.27 5.08
C ILE A 23 -0.71 3.20 5.55
N ARG A 24 0.25 3.62 4.71
CA ARG A 24 1.68 3.61 5.06
C ARG A 24 2.01 4.63 6.16
N ASP A 25 1.29 5.74 6.23
CA ASP A 25 1.45 6.72 7.30
C ASP A 25 0.89 6.20 8.63
N TRP A 26 -0.33 5.65 8.60
CA TRP A 26 -0.93 4.98 9.76
C TRP A 26 -0.04 3.85 10.26
N ALA A 27 0.46 3.00 9.36
CA ALA A 27 1.33 1.88 9.69
C ALA A 27 2.59 2.32 10.43
N ARG A 28 3.27 3.37 9.94
CA ARG A 28 4.46 3.94 10.60
C ARG A 28 4.15 4.46 12.00
N ARG A 29 2.99 5.10 12.21
CA ARG A 29 2.56 5.60 13.52
C ARG A 29 2.25 4.47 14.51
N ASN A 30 1.73 3.35 14.03
CA ASN A 30 1.36 2.17 14.82
C ASN A 30 2.52 1.17 14.96
N GLY A 31 3.70 1.44 14.39
CA GLY A 31 4.86 0.55 14.48
C GLY A 31 4.82 -0.66 13.54
N HIS A 32 3.92 -0.68 12.54
CA HIS A 32 3.87 -1.73 11.53
C HIS A 32 5.01 -1.61 10.52
N ASN A 33 5.57 -2.75 10.11
CA ASN A 33 6.63 -2.81 9.11
C ASN A 33 6.06 -2.65 7.70
N VAL A 34 6.24 -1.47 7.11
CA VAL A 34 5.83 -1.16 5.73
C VAL A 34 7.02 -0.75 4.87
N SER A 35 7.01 -1.20 3.62
CA SER A 35 8.01 -0.76 2.63
C SER A 35 7.87 0.73 2.33
N THR A 36 9.00 1.41 2.14
CA THR A 36 9.06 2.84 1.78
C THR A 36 8.44 3.12 0.41
N ARG A 37 8.41 2.12 -0.48
CA ARG A 37 7.82 2.21 -1.83
C ARG A 37 7.13 0.92 -2.24
N GLY A 38 6.13 1.04 -3.11
CA GLY A 38 5.43 -0.09 -3.71
C GLY A 38 4.19 -0.54 -2.93
N ARG A 39 3.84 -1.82 -3.08
CA ARG A 39 2.65 -2.42 -2.49
C ARG A 39 2.78 -2.58 -0.98
N ILE A 40 1.68 -2.36 -0.26
CA ILE A 40 1.58 -2.54 1.19
C ILE A 40 1.30 -4.02 1.48
N PRO A 41 1.90 -4.59 2.55
CA PRO A 41 1.54 -5.94 3.00
C PRO A 41 0.05 -6.04 3.30
N ALA A 42 -0.58 -7.16 2.92
CA ALA A 42 -2.01 -7.38 3.17
C ALA A 42 -2.35 -7.32 4.68
N ASP A 43 -1.44 -7.81 5.52
CA ASP A 43 -1.55 -7.75 6.99
C ASP A 43 -1.75 -6.32 7.52
N VAL A 44 -1.02 -5.35 6.97
CA VAL A 44 -1.13 -3.94 7.36
C VAL A 44 -2.41 -3.30 6.84
N ILE A 45 -2.85 -3.70 5.64
CA ILE A 45 -4.13 -3.22 5.07
C ILE A 45 -5.29 -3.73 5.93
N ASP A 46 -5.25 -4.99 6.33
CA ASP A 46 -6.25 -5.60 7.20
C ASP A 46 -6.26 -4.92 8.58
N ALA A 47 -5.09 -4.74 9.19
CA ALA A 47 -4.97 -4.01 10.45
C ALA A 47 -5.47 -2.56 10.36
N PHE A 48 -5.23 -1.87 9.24
CA PHE A 48 -5.75 -0.53 9.00
C PHE A 48 -7.28 -0.52 8.90
N HIS A 49 -7.87 -1.47 8.18
CA HIS A 49 -9.32 -1.61 8.08
C HIS A 49 -9.97 -2.06 9.40
N ALA A 50 -9.26 -2.83 10.23
CA ALA A 50 -9.73 -3.26 11.54
C ALA A 50 -9.65 -2.14 12.59
N ALA A 51 -8.74 -1.17 12.40
CA ALA A 51 -8.54 -0.02 13.28
C ALA A 51 -9.33 1.23 12.85
N THR A 52 -9.90 1.23 11.64
CA THR A 52 -10.83 2.24 11.11
C THR A 52 -12.26 1.86 11.44
#